data_AF-A0A6L6F7L0-F1
#
_entry.id   AF-A0A6L6F7L0-F1
#
_cell.length_a   1.000
_cell.length_b   1.000
_cell.length_c   1.000
_cell.angle_alpha   90.00
_cell.angle_beta   90.00
_cell.angle_gamma   90.00
#
_symmetry.space_group_name_H-M   'P 1'
#
loop_
_entity.id
_entity.type
_entity.pdbx_description
1 polymer ?
#
loop_
_entity_poly.entity_id
_entity_poly.type
_entity_poly.pdbx_seq_one_letter_code
_entity_poly.pdbx_strand_id
1 'polypeptide(L)'
;MSIVISNISAINELSSSVNGIESLEPGVISLEDRLLRSFSSTAVETGGEKNSILNKIEHPNAVTNPEELFDLQVRTSNYNLEVSLLSTLTRKCVGAVETLLRS
;
A
#
# COMPACT_ATOMS: atom_id res chain seq x y z
N MET A 1 -22.74 -32.37 21.93
CA MET A 1 -21.85 -31.72 20.94
C MET A 1 -22.39 -30.32 20.60
N SER A 2 -22.55 -29.44 21.59
CA SER A 2 -23.16 -28.10 21.39
C SER A 2 -22.39 -26.96 22.07
N ILE A 3 -21.35 -27.25 22.85
CA ILE A 3 -20.60 -26.25 23.63
C ILE A 3 -19.45 -25.63 22.80
N VAL A 4 -18.93 -26.34 21.80
CA VAL A 4 -17.81 -25.86 20.96
C VAL A 4 -18.26 -24.78 19.96
N ILE A 5 -19.52 -24.83 19.50
CA ILE A 5 -20.04 -23.93 18.46
C ILE A 5 -20.27 -22.51 19.03
N SER A 6 -20.68 -22.40 20.30
CA SER A 6 -20.93 -21.10 20.97
C SER A 6 -19.67 -20.24 21.14
N ASN A 7 -18.48 -20.87 21.18
CA ASN A 7 -17.23 -20.14 21.35
C ASN A 7 -16.76 -19.50 20.05
N ILE A 8 -17.07 -20.11 18.90
CA ILE A 8 -16.66 -19.60 17.58
C ILE A 8 -17.44 -18.32 17.23
N SER A 9 -18.73 -18.25 17.57
CA SER A 9 -19.53 -17.03 17.37
C SER A 9 -19.02 -15.88 18.25
N ALA A 10 -18.68 -16.15 19.52
CA ALA A 10 -18.11 -15.15 20.42
C ALA A 10 -16.76 -14.62 19.94
N ILE A 11 -15.91 -15.49 19.37
CA ILE A 11 -14.62 -15.11 18.78
C ILE A 11 -14.84 -14.25 17.52
N ASN A 12 -15.85 -14.55 16.71
CA ASN A 12 -16.14 -13.77 15.50
C ASN A 12 -16.72 -12.37 15.85
N GLU A 13 -17.56 -12.29 16.88
CA GLU A 13 -18.05 -11.01 17.41
C GLU A 13 -16.90 -10.17 17.99
N LEU A 14 -15.98 -10.79 18.74
CA LEU A 14 -14.79 -10.10 19.26
C LEU A 14 -13.87 -9.61 18.14
N SER A 15 -13.65 -10.42 17.10
CA SER A 15 -12.87 -10.05 15.90
C SER A 15 -13.51 -8.88 15.14
N SER A 16 -14.83 -8.90 14.98
CA SER A 16 -15.57 -7.80 14.36
C SER A 16 -15.51 -6.52 15.19
N SER A 17 -15.50 -6.64 16.52
CA SER A 17 -15.39 -5.51 17.44
C SER A 17 -13.97 -4.94 17.48
N VAL A 18 -12.91 -5.76 17.34
CA VAL A 18 -11.51 -5.29 17.26
C VAL A 18 -11.26 -4.46 16.00
N ASN A 19 -11.87 -4.84 14.88
CA ASN A 19 -11.77 -4.05 13.63
C ASN A 19 -12.56 -2.73 13.68
N GLY A 20 -13.43 -2.54 14.68
CA GLY A 20 -14.22 -1.32 14.88
C GLY A 20 -13.58 -0.27 15.81
N ILE A 21 -12.42 -0.56 16.41
CA ILE A 21 -11.76 0.31 17.41
C ILE A 21 -10.45 0.90 16.84
N GLU A 22 -10.39 1.17 15.55
CA GLU A 22 -9.52 2.24 15.05
C GLU A 22 -10.33 3.54 15.08
N SER A 23 -10.28 4.20 16.24
CA SER A 23 -10.88 5.49 16.52
C SER A 23 -10.55 6.52 15.43
N LEU A 24 -11.48 6.78 14.53
CA LEU A 24 -11.46 7.85 13.54
C LEU A 24 -11.84 9.20 14.18
N GLU A 25 -11.11 9.61 15.21
CA GLU A 25 -11.04 11.03 15.55
C GLU A 25 -9.72 11.54 14.99
N PRO A 26 -9.71 12.17 13.80
CA PRO A 26 -8.53 12.87 13.35
C PRO A 26 -8.39 14.11 14.23
N GLY A 27 -7.78 13.92 15.40
CA GLY A 27 -7.13 15.01 16.12
C GLY A 27 -6.24 15.78 15.15
N VAL A 28 -5.98 17.06 15.43
CA VAL A 28 -5.13 17.89 14.57
C VAL A 28 -3.74 17.24 14.45
N ILE A 29 -3.50 16.52 13.35
CA ILE A 29 -2.23 15.87 13.04
C ILE A 29 -1.34 16.89 12.34
N SER A 30 -0.07 16.98 12.74
CA SER A 30 0.93 17.81 12.05
C SER A 30 1.04 17.40 10.59
N LEU A 31 1.26 18.38 9.70
CA LEU A 31 1.51 18.08 8.29
C LEU A 31 2.74 17.18 8.11
N GLU A 32 3.74 17.34 8.98
CA GLU A 32 4.93 16.49 9.03
C GLU A 32 4.59 15.04 9.38
N ASP A 33 3.81 14.82 10.44
CA ASP A 33 3.38 13.48 10.86
C ASP A 33 2.52 12.81 9.78
N ARG A 34 1.65 13.58 9.12
CA ARG A 34 0.85 13.11 8.00
C ARG A 34 1.72 12.72 6.81
N LEU A 35 2.72 13.53 6.49
CA LEU A 35 3.68 13.24 5.43
C LEU A 35 4.48 11.98 5.75
N LEU A 36 5.03 11.88 6.96
CA LEU A 36 5.83 10.74 7.39
C LEU A 36 5.01 9.44 7.32
N ARG A 37 3.78 9.44 7.87
CA ARG A 37 2.89 8.28 7.80
C ARG A 37 2.56 7.90 6.36
N SER A 38 2.21 8.88 5.52
CA SER A 38 1.90 8.63 4.10
C SER A 38 3.12 8.08 3.36
N PHE A 39 4.31 8.67 3.57
CA PHE A 39 5.55 8.23 2.95
C PHE A 39 5.92 6.81 3.37
N SER A 40 5.89 6.51 4.67
CA SER A 40 6.18 5.16 5.17
C SER A 40 5.21 4.12 4.63
N SER A 41 3.92 4.44 4.56
CA SER A 41 2.91 3.55 3.97
C SER A 41 3.21 3.29 2.49
N THR A 42 3.41 4.35 1.69
CA THR A 42 3.73 4.23 0.27
C THR A 42 5.03 3.47 0.03
N ALA A 43 6.07 3.70 0.84
CA ALA A 43 7.34 3.00 0.72
C ALA A 43 7.21 1.49 0.97
N VAL A 44 6.44 1.09 1.99
CA VAL A 44 6.16 -0.32 2.28
C VAL A 44 5.33 -0.95 1.16
N GLU A 45 4.30 -0.26 0.69
CA GLU A 45 3.43 -0.73 -0.39
C GLU A 45 4.19 -0.91 -1.72
N THR A 46 4.93 0.12 -2.14
CA THR A 46 5.78 0.09 -3.34
C THR A 46 6.83 -1.03 -3.24
N GLY A 47 7.48 -1.18 -2.09
CA GLY A 47 8.46 -2.24 -1.86
C GLY A 47 7.83 -3.64 -1.91
N GLY A 48 6.64 -3.80 -1.31
CA GLY A 48 5.86 -5.02 -1.33
C GLY A 48 5.43 -5.42 -2.73
N GLU A 49 4.91 -4.47 -3.52
CA GLU A 49 4.49 -4.73 -4.90
C GLU A 49 5.66 -5.14 -5.78
N LYS A 50 6.80 -4.44 -5.68
CA LYS A 50 8.03 -4.84 -6.37
C LYS A 50 8.41 -6.28 -6.03
N ASN A 51 8.43 -6.63 -4.75
CA ASN A 51 8.80 -7.97 -4.31
C ASN A 51 7.77 -9.02 -4.78
N SER A 52 6.48 -8.69 -4.81
CA SER A 52 5.42 -9.56 -5.33
C SER A 52 5.60 -9.84 -6.82
N ILE A 53 5.92 -8.81 -7.62
CA ILE A 53 6.22 -8.95 -9.06
C ILE A 53 7.45 -9.83 -9.27
N LEU A 54 8.53 -9.58 -8.54
CA LEU A 54 9.77 -10.38 -8.63
C LEU A 54 9.55 -11.84 -8.24
N ASN A 55 8.87 -12.11 -7.12
CA ASN A 55 8.54 -13.48 -6.72
C ASN A 55 7.72 -14.19 -7.80
N LYS A 56 6.72 -13.54 -8.41
CA LYS A 56 5.96 -14.15 -9.53
C LYS A 56 6.86 -14.53 -10.71
N ILE A 57 7.85 -13.70 -11.05
CA ILE A 57 8.79 -13.98 -12.16
C ILE A 57 9.70 -15.18 -11.84
N GLU A 58 10.11 -15.32 -10.58
CA GLU A 58 11.02 -16.40 -10.15
C GLU A 58 10.35 -17.78 -10.12
N HIS A 59 9.01 -17.86 -10.15
CA HIS A 59 8.29 -19.13 -10.21
C HIS A 59 8.22 -19.67 -11.65
N PRO A 60 8.80 -20.85 -11.95
CA PRO A 60 8.91 -21.38 -13.31
C PRO A 60 7.58 -21.55 -14.06
N ASN A 61 6.49 -21.77 -13.32
CA ASN A 61 5.16 -22.03 -13.87
C ASN A 61 4.37 -20.74 -14.15
N ALA A 62 4.74 -19.61 -13.55
CA ALA A 62 4.03 -18.34 -13.68
C ALA A 62 4.36 -17.61 -15.00
N VAL A 63 5.49 -17.95 -15.62
CA VAL A 63 5.92 -17.41 -16.92
C VAL A 63 5.51 -18.26 -18.12
N THR A 64 4.72 -19.31 -17.90
CA THR A 64 4.29 -20.24 -18.95
C THR A 64 2.84 -20.02 -19.42
N ASN A 65 2.02 -19.32 -18.62
CA ASN A 65 0.63 -19.00 -18.95
C ASN A 65 0.49 -17.56 -19.49
N PRO A 66 -0.02 -17.35 -20.71
CA PRO A 66 -0.17 -16.01 -21.30
C PRO A 66 -1.10 -15.08 -20.52
N GLU A 67 -2.12 -15.60 -19.84
CA GLU A 67 -3.02 -14.79 -19.00
C GLU A 67 -2.28 -14.24 -17.77
N GLU A 68 -1.48 -15.08 -17.11
CA GLU A 68 -0.68 -14.69 -15.95
C GLU A 68 0.44 -13.71 -16.32
N LEU A 69 1.03 -13.88 -17.51
CA LEU A 69 2.01 -12.93 -18.07
C LEU A 69 1.38 -11.57 -18.36
N PHE A 70 0.14 -11.52 -18.86
CA PHE A 70 -0.56 -10.27 -19.09
C PHE A 70 -0.87 -9.54 -17.78
N ASP A 71 -1.37 -10.24 -16.75
CA ASP A 71 -1.59 -9.67 -15.42
C ASP A 71 -0.28 -9.11 -14.84
N LEU A 72 0.80 -9.88 -14.93
CA LEU A 72 2.12 -9.46 -14.47
C LEU A 72 2.64 -8.22 -15.21
N GLN A 73 2.43 -8.14 -16.52
CA GLN A 73 2.77 -6.96 -17.32
C GLN A 73 1.98 -5.73 -16.88
N VAL A 74 0.67 -5.86 -16.69
CA VAL A 74 -0.19 -4.76 -16.22
C VAL A 74 0.26 -4.26 -14.85
N ARG A 75 0.52 -5.17 -13.91
CA ARG A 75 1.02 -4.81 -12.57
C ARG A 75 2.37 -4.09 -12.63
N THR A 76 3.29 -4.59 -13.46
CA THR A 76 4.60 -3.95 -13.67
C THR A 76 4.46 -2.55 -14.27
N SER A 77 3.56 -2.38 -15.24
CA SER A 77 3.25 -1.08 -15.83
C SER A 77 2.65 -0.10 -14.82
N ASN A 78 1.72 -0.55 -13.98
CA ASN A 78 1.12 0.27 -12.93
C ASN A 78 2.16 0.73 -11.90
N TYR A 79 3.01 -0.20 -11.43
CA TYR A 79 4.12 0.13 -10.53
C TYR A 79 5.05 1.20 -11.14
N ASN A 80 5.40 1.06 -12.42
CA ASN A 80 6.27 2.04 -13.11
C ASN A 80 5.62 3.43 -13.17
N LEU A 81 4.33 3.48 -13.49
CA LEU A 81 3.57 4.73 -13.59
C LEU A 81 3.48 5.43 -12.24
N GLU A 82 3.18 4.69 -11.17
CA GLU A 82 3.07 5.21 -9.80
C GLU A 82 4.39 5.84 -9.32
N VAL A 83 5.49 5.09 -9.41
CA VAL A 83 6.81 5.57 -8.98
C VAL A 83 7.27 6.78 -9.80
N SER A 84 7.01 6.77 -11.11
CA SER A 84 7.36 7.88 -12.00
C SER A 84 6.57 9.15 -11.70
N LEU A 85 5.28 9.02 -11.41
CA LEU A 85 4.42 10.12 -11.01
C LEU A 85 4.90 10.70 -9.68
N LEU A 86 5.14 9.86 -8.68
CA LEU A 86 5.62 10.29 -7.36
C LEU A 86 6.93 11.08 -7.47
N SER A 87 7.89 10.56 -8.25
CA SER A 87 9.17 11.22 -8.51
C SER A 87 9.00 12.57 -9.20
N THR A 88 8.15 12.62 -10.22
CA THR A 88 7.86 13.86 -10.98
C THR A 88 7.19 14.90 -10.09
N LEU A 89 6.19 14.51 -9.31
CA LEU A 89 5.47 15.42 -8.41
C LEU A 89 6.40 15.96 -7.33
N THR A 90 7.21 15.09 -6.71
CA THR A 90 8.22 15.48 -5.72
C THR A 90 9.19 16.52 -6.30
N ARG A 91 9.72 16.27 -7.50
CA ARG A 91 10.61 17.20 -8.21
C ARG A 91 9.93 18.56 -8.45
N LYS A 92 8.67 18.58 -8.87
CA LYS A 92 7.90 19.80 -9.14
C LYS A 92 7.61 20.59 -7.85
N CYS A 93 7.21 19.92 -6.78
CA CYS A 93 6.97 20.55 -5.48
C CYS A 93 8.24 21.17 -4.91
N VAL A 94 9.36 20.43 -4.88
CA VAL A 94 10.65 20.96 -4.41
C VAL A 94 11.10 22.14 -5.25
N GLY A 95 11.00 22.04 -6.59
CA GLY A 95 11.34 23.16 -7.47
C GLY A 95 10.48 24.41 -7.25
N ALA A 96 9.19 24.25 -6.93
CA ALA A 96 8.32 25.38 -6.58
C ALA A 96 8.75 26.02 -5.25
N VAL A 97 9.09 25.23 -4.23
CA VAL A 97 9.60 25.72 -2.95
C VAL A 97 10.93 26.46 -3.14
N GLU A 98 11.88 25.88 -3.88
CA GLU A 98 13.16 26.51 -4.20
C GLU A 98 12.99 27.84 -4.94
N THR A 99 12.02 27.92 -5.87
CA THR A 99 11.70 29.15 -6.60
C THR A 99 11.18 30.22 -5.65
N LEU A 100 10.27 29.87 -4.74
CA LEU A 100 9.71 30.79 -3.75
C LEU A 100 10.75 31.29 -2.74
N LEU A 101 11.71 30.44 -2.35
CA LEU A 101 12.76 30.80 -1.39
C LEU A 101 13.88 31.66 -1.99
N ARG A 102 14.04 31.64 -3.32
CA ARG A 102 15.07 32.41 -4.03
C ARG A 102 14.55 33.77 -4.53
N SER A 103 13.23 33.92 -4.66
CA SER A 103 12.54 35.19 -4.93
C SER A 103 12.56 36.11 -3.71
#